data_AF-K1SMR8-F1
#
_entry.id   AF-K1SMR8-F1
#
_cell.length_a   1.000
_cell.length_b   1.000
_cell.length_c   1.000
_cell.angle_alpha   90.00
_cell.angle_beta   90.00
_cell.angle_gamma   90.00
#
_symmetry.space_group_name_H-M   'P 1'
#
loop_
_entity.id
_entity.type
_entity.pdbx_description
1 polymer ?
#
loop_
_entity_poly.entity_id
_entity_poly.type
_entity_poly.pdbx_seq_one_letter_code
_entity_poly.pdbx_strand_id
1 'polypeptide(L)'
;MSLSAGTVDTRFGTAQEHIKRAENICGKRVIMSVADAEPIGPKRLTDIMIVAPCTGNTMAKLARSITDTPVTMAVKSHLRGARPVLIACATNDALAGSLKNIGFLMNCRNYYFVPLGQDDPLKKPCSLVADFSLIPQAAGAALENKQLQPVLI
;
A
#
# COMPACT_ATOMS: atom_id res chain seq x y z
N MET A 1 10.12 1.00 -3.63
CA MET A 1 10.28 0.83 -2.17
C MET A 1 10.30 2.22 -1.52
N SER A 2 9.73 2.39 -0.33
CA SER A 2 9.86 3.67 0.40
C SER A 2 11.30 3.83 0.89
N LEU A 3 11.74 5.07 1.14
CA LEU A 3 13.07 5.32 1.69
C LEU A 3 13.26 4.59 3.02
N SER A 4 12.27 4.65 3.93
CA SER A 4 12.33 3.93 5.20
C SER A 4 12.58 2.43 5.06
N ALA A 5 11.95 1.76 4.09
CA ALA A 5 12.17 0.33 3.85
C ALA A 5 13.49 0.03 3.10
N GLY A 6 13.98 0.99 2.32
CA GLY A 6 15.19 0.84 1.49
C GLY A 6 16.49 1.32 2.16
N THR A 7 16.41 1.96 3.33
CA THR A 7 17.61 2.53 3.98
C THR A 7 17.71 2.29 5.49
N VAL A 8 16.68 1.73 6.13
CA VAL A 8 16.67 1.53 7.60
C VAL A 8 16.64 0.06 7.94
N ASP A 9 17.61 -0.37 8.74
CA ASP A 9 17.62 -1.72 9.31
C ASP A 9 16.67 -1.80 10.50
N THR A 10 15.94 -2.90 10.60
CA THR A 10 14.94 -3.09 11.66
C THR A 10 15.02 -4.52 12.21
N ARG A 11 14.22 -4.80 13.24
CA ARG A 11 14.04 -6.18 13.74
C ARG A 11 13.50 -7.17 12.69
N PHE A 12 13.04 -6.69 11.54
CA PHE A 12 12.49 -7.51 10.45
C PHE A 12 13.53 -7.85 9.37
N GLY A 13 14.76 -7.35 9.50
CA GLY A 13 15.85 -7.56 8.54
C GLY A 13 16.54 -6.25 8.17
N THR A 14 17.60 -6.37 7.37
CA THR A 14 18.32 -5.22 6.84
C THR A 14 17.68 -4.69 5.57
N ALA A 15 17.84 -3.39 5.31
CA ALA A 15 17.36 -2.77 4.08
C ALA A 15 17.94 -3.44 2.83
N GLN A 16 19.23 -3.80 2.88
CA GLN A 16 19.93 -4.44 1.78
C GLN A 16 19.36 -5.83 1.46
N GLU A 17 19.04 -6.63 2.48
CA GLU A 17 18.40 -7.94 2.29
C GLU A 17 17.00 -7.81 1.67
N HIS A 18 16.22 -6.82 2.11
CA HIS A 18 14.89 -6.56 1.56
C HIS A 18 14.97 -6.16 0.08
N ILE A 19 15.89 -5.27 -0.29
CA ILE A 19 16.12 -4.88 -1.69
C ILE A 19 16.52 -6.10 -2.51
N LYS A 20 17.56 -6.84 -2.08
CA LYS A 20 18.06 -8.01 -2.80
C LYS A 20 16.97 -9.06 -3.00
N ARG A 21 16.18 -9.33 -1.96
CA ARG A 21 15.06 -10.28 -2.04
C ARG A 21 14.01 -9.82 -3.05
N ALA A 22 13.64 -8.54 -3.04
CA ALA A 22 12.67 -8.00 -3.99
C ALA A 22 13.17 -8.08 -5.44
N GLU A 23 14.43 -7.72 -5.70
CA GLU A 23 15.02 -7.79 -7.04
C GLU A 23 15.13 -9.23 -7.54
N ASN A 24 15.50 -10.16 -6.67
CA ASN A 24 15.57 -11.59 -7.01
C ASN A 24 14.21 -12.18 -7.37
N ILE A 25 13.15 -11.80 -6.65
CA ILE A 25 11.78 -12.27 -6.94
C ILE A 25 11.25 -11.65 -8.23
N CYS A 26 11.47 -10.35 -8.43
CA CYS A 26 10.84 -9.59 -9.51
C CYS A 26 11.66 -9.57 -10.81
N GLY A 27 12.95 -9.91 -10.76
CA GLY A 27 13.88 -9.77 -11.88
C GLY A 27 14.08 -8.32 -12.36
N LYS A 28 13.74 -7.33 -11.51
CA LYS A 28 13.78 -5.89 -11.83
C LYS A 28 14.39 -5.12 -10.66
N ARG A 29 15.09 -4.04 -10.98
CA ARG A 29 15.64 -3.13 -9.97
C ARG A 29 14.55 -2.44 -9.16
N VAL A 30 14.82 -2.22 -7.88
CA VAL A 30 13.89 -1.49 -7.00
C VAL A 30 13.89 -0.01 -7.36
N ILE A 31 12.69 0.55 -7.54
CA ILE A 31 12.47 2.01 -7.64
C ILE A 31 12.61 2.62 -6.23
N MET A 32 13.59 3.51 -6.04
CA MET A 32 13.89 4.12 -4.73
C MET A 32 13.83 5.66 -4.71
N SER A 33 13.55 6.32 -5.83
CA SER A 33 13.40 7.77 -5.88
C SER A 33 12.01 8.18 -6.38
N VAL A 34 11.60 9.40 -6.05
CA VAL A 34 10.37 10.00 -6.57
C VAL A 34 10.46 10.15 -8.10
N ALA A 35 11.63 10.54 -8.61
CA ALA A 35 11.87 10.71 -10.04
C ALA A 35 11.71 9.39 -10.81
N ASP A 36 12.24 8.29 -10.27
CA ASP A 36 12.14 6.97 -10.90
C ASP A 36 10.72 6.37 -10.84
N ALA A 37 9.88 6.85 -9.92
CA ALA A 37 8.50 6.40 -9.77
C ALA A 37 7.52 7.12 -10.72
N GLU A 38 7.82 8.35 -11.15
CA GLU A 38 6.97 9.14 -12.04
C GLU A 38 6.61 8.42 -13.35
N PRO A 39 7.54 7.73 -14.05
CA PRO A 39 7.26 7.08 -15.33
C PRO A 39 6.23 5.95 -15.27
N ILE A 40 5.86 5.44 -14.08
CA ILE A 40 4.86 4.38 -13.91
C ILE A 40 3.54 4.76 -14.59
N GLY A 41 3.12 6.01 -14.46
CA GLY A 41 1.90 6.52 -15.06
C GLY A 41 2.01 6.70 -16.58
N PRO A 42 2.87 7.62 -17.07
CA PRO A 42 3.01 7.90 -18.50
C PRO A 42 3.35 6.68 -19.35
N LYS A 43 4.18 5.77 -18.83
CA LYS A 43 4.57 4.54 -19.53
C LYS A 43 3.65 3.35 -19.26
N ARG A 44 2.60 3.52 -18.45
CA ARG A 44 1.59 2.50 -18.15
C ARG A 44 2.19 1.17 -17.67
N LEU A 45 3.18 1.24 -16.77
CA LEU A 45 4.03 0.08 -16.41
C LEU A 45 3.30 -1.03 -15.64
N THR A 46 2.13 -0.76 -15.08
CA THR A 46 1.37 -1.68 -14.21
C THR A 46 -0.13 -1.59 -14.45
N ASP A 47 -0.82 -2.73 -14.39
CA ASP A 47 -2.29 -2.79 -14.43
C ASP A 47 -2.92 -2.55 -13.05
N ILE A 48 -2.20 -2.90 -11.98
CA ILE A 48 -2.58 -2.67 -10.59
C ILE A 48 -1.37 -2.17 -9.78
N MET A 49 -1.62 -1.30 -8.79
CA MET A 49 -0.62 -0.84 -7.83
C MET A 49 -0.98 -1.38 -6.44
N ILE A 50 -0.12 -2.21 -5.85
CA ILE A 50 -0.36 -2.79 -4.52
C ILE A 50 0.59 -2.14 -3.51
N VAL A 51 0.05 -1.65 -2.40
CA VAL A 51 0.84 -1.15 -1.26
C VAL A 51 0.64 -2.08 -0.07
N ALA A 52 1.63 -2.93 0.17
CA ALA A 52 1.59 -3.98 1.19
C ALA A 52 2.96 -4.17 1.87
N PRO A 53 3.08 -3.95 3.20
CA PRO A 53 2.10 -3.26 4.05
C PRO A 53 1.95 -1.78 3.69
N CYS A 54 0.79 -1.21 3.97
CA CYS A 54 0.53 0.23 3.90
C CYS A 54 0.35 0.79 5.32
N THR A 55 1.36 1.53 5.79
CA THR A 55 1.39 2.10 7.13
C THR A 55 0.42 3.28 7.27
N GLY A 56 0.05 3.62 8.51
CA GLY A 56 -0.77 4.80 8.82
C GLY A 56 -0.22 6.08 8.19
N ASN A 57 1.10 6.30 8.26
CA ASN A 57 1.77 7.43 7.63
C ASN A 57 1.60 7.44 6.10
N THR A 58 1.76 6.30 5.44
CA THR A 58 1.59 6.22 3.97
C THR A 58 0.15 6.49 3.58
N MET A 59 -0.82 5.89 4.28
CA MET A 59 -2.25 6.15 4.05
C MET A 59 -2.62 7.62 4.30
N ALA A 60 -2.09 8.24 5.36
CA ALA A 60 -2.31 9.66 5.64
C ALA A 60 -1.80 10.56 4.50
N LYS A 61 -0.61 10.26 3.97
CA LYS A 61 -0.06 10.98 2.81
C LYS A 61 -0.92 10.80 1.56
N LEU A 62 -1.32 9.57 1.26
CA LEU A 62 -2.19 9.27 0.12
C LEU A 62 -3.55 9.97 0.23
N ALA A 63 -4.19 9.93 1.40
CA ALA A 63 -5.46 10.60 1.65
C ALA A 63 -5.38 12.13 1.52
N ARG A 64 -4.17 12.70 1.56
CA ARG A 64 -3.90 14.14 1.41
C ARG A 64 -3.16 14.47 0.12
N SER A 65 -3.08 13.54 -0.83
CA SER A 65 -2.41 13.72 -2.11
C SER A 65 -0.93 14.14 -2.01
N ILE A 66 -0.25 13.76 -0.92
CA ILE A 66 1.18 14.02 -0.71
C ILE A 66 1.99 12.95 -1.43
N THR A 67 2.93 13.38 -2.29
CA THR A 67 3.71 12.50 -3.18
C THR A 67 5.22 12.66 -2.97
N ASP A 68 5.63 12.72 -1.70
CA ASP A 68 7.01 12.98 -1.26
C ASP A 68 7.87 11.71 -1.09
N THR A 69 7.34 10.52 -1.44
CA THR A 69 8.07 9.26 -1.41
C THR A 69 7.92 8.53 -2.75
N PRO A 70 8.82 7.58 -3.08
CA PRO A 70 8.67 6.76 -4.28
C PRO A 70 7.34 6.01 -4.32
N VAL A 71 6.85 5.54 -3.16
CA VAL A 71 5.58 4.81 -3.06
C VAL A 71 4.39 5.73 -3.32
N THR A 72 4.34 6.91 -2.67
CA THR A 72 3.23 7.84 -2.87
C THR A 72 3.23 8.46 -4.27
N MET A 73 4.41 8.67 -4.87
CA MET A 73 4.52 9.06 -6.28
C MET A 73 4.08 7.94 -7.24
N ALA A 74 4.45 6.70 -6.97
CA ALA A 74 4.04 5.54 -7.78
C ALA A 74 2.50 5.41 -7.79
N VAL A 75 1.87 5.51 -6.62
CA VAL A 75 0.40 5.47 -6.48
C VAL A 75 -0.26 6.61 -7.25
N LYS A 76 0.20 7.85 -7.07
CA LYS A 76 -0.33 9.02 -7.79
C LYS A 76 -0.18 8.87 -9.32
N SER A 77 0.98 8.43 -9.77
CA SER A 77 1.29 8.25 -11.20
C SER A 77 0.44 7.14 -11.80
N HIS A 78 0.24 6.03 -11.09
CA HIS A 78 -0.64 4.94 -11.49
C HIS A 78 -2.12 5.38 -11.59
N LEU A 79 -2.61 6.13 -10.59
CA LEU A 79 -3.98 6.65 -10.57
C LEU A 79 -4.29 7.62 -11.71
N ARG A 80 -3.28 8.30 -12.28
CA ARG A 80 -3.46 9.12 -13.50
C ARG A 80 -4.03 8.30 -14.66
N GLY A 81 -3.75 7.00 -14.71
CA GLY A 81 -4.31 6.07 -15.68
C GLY A 81 -5.70 5.53 -15.32
N ALA A 82 -6.32 6.02 -14.25
CA ALA A 82 -7.59 5.52 -13.70
C ALA A 82 -7.60 4.01 -13.42
N ARG A 83 -6.45 3.46 -12.99
CA ARG A 83 -6.24 2.04 -12.69
C ARG A 83 -6.31 1.74 -11.19
N PRO A 84 -6.63 0.49 -10.79
CA PRO A 84 -6.84 0.13 -9.39
C PRO A 84 -5.57 0.22 -8.54
N VAL A 85 -5.72 0.75 -7.33
CA VAL A 85 -4.75 0.74 -6.25
C VAL A 85 -5.31 -0.15 -5.13
N LEU A 86 -4.55 -1.15 -4.71
CA LEU A 86 -4.92 -2.05 -3.61
C LEU A 86 -4.08 -1.74 -2.38
N ILE A 87 -4.74 -1.45 -1.26
CA ILE A 87 -4.13 -1.12 0.02
C ILE A 87 -4.25 -2.30 0.98
N ALA A 88 -3.11 -2.79 1.49
CA ALA A 88 -3.07 -3.71 2.62
C ALA A 88 -2.72 -2.92 3.89
N CYS A 89 -3.74 -2.46 4.61
CA CYS A 89 -3.59 -1.67 5.84
C CYS A 89 -2.76 -2.42 6.89
N ALA A 90 -1.82 -1.75 7.54
CA ALA A 90 -1.15 -2.27 8.72
C ALA A 90 -0.71 -1.11 9.61
N THR A 91 -1.53 -0.75 10.59
CA THR A 91 -1.22 0.35 11.51
C THR A 91 -1.94 0.20 12.85
N ASN A 92 -1.26 0.59 13.93
CA ASN A 92 -1.76 0.44 15.30
C ASN A 92 -2.69 1.58 15.76
N ASP A 93 -2.83 2.63 14.95
CA ASP A 93 -3.70 3.80 15.17
C ASP A 93 -4.89 3.84 14.18
N ALA A 94 -5.20 2.70 13.55
CA ALA A 94 -6.19 2.57 12.49
C ALA A 94 -7.60 3.00 12.91
N LEU A 95 -8.05 2.65 14.12
CA LEU A 95 -9.33 3.08 14.70
C LEU A 95 -9.21 4.40 15.50
N ALA A 96 -8.06 5.06 15.44
CA ALA A 96 -7.80 6.35 16.08
C ALA A 96 -7.52 7.43 15.01
N GLY A 97 -6.31 7.99 15.00
CA GLY A 97 -5.94 9.08 14.10
C GLY A 97 -5.99 8.71 12.61
N SER A 98 -5.82 7.44 12.27
CA SER A 98 -5.77 6.96 10.89
C SER A 98 -7.13 6.61 10.30
N LEU A 99 -8.20 6.43 11.09
CA LEU A 99 -9.50 5.97 10.60
C LEU A 99 -10.09 6.91 9.55
N LYS A 100 -9.95 8.21 9.77
CA LYS A 100 -10.38 9.25 8.82
C LYS A 100 -9.69 9.14 7.46
N ASN A 101 -8.43 8.69 7.43
CA ASN A 101 -7.68 8.52 6.19
C ASN A 101 -8.08 7.22 5.49
N ILE A 102 -8.27 6.14 6.25
CA ILE A 102 -8.76 4.85 5.74
C ILE A 102 -10.14 5.04 5.11
N GLY A 103 -11.10 5.62 5.85
CA GLY A 103 -12.44 5.87 5.35
C GLY A 103 -12.46 6.82 4.14
N PHE A 104 -11.63 7.86 4.13
CA PHE A 104 -11.48 8.74 2.97
C PHE A 104 -10.99 7.96 1.74
N LEU A 105 -9.94 7.14 1.87
CA LEU A 105 -9.41 6.34 0.77
C LEU A 105 -10.42 5.28 0.29
N MET A 106 -11.17 4.63 1.20
CA MET A 106 -12.23 3.68 0.83
C MET A 106 -13.34 4.33 -0.01
N ASN A 107 -13.58 5.63 0.18
CA ASN A 107 -14.55 6.40 -0.61
C ASN A 107 -13.98 6.94 -1.93
N CYS A 108 -12.66 6.82 -2.15
CA CYS A 108 -12.02 7.32 -3.37
C CYS A 108 -12.12 6.30 -4.50
N ARG A 109 -12.43 6.78 -5.72
CA ARG A 109 -12.46 5.94 -6.91
C ARG A 109 -11.10 5.26 -7.14
N ASN A 110 -11.14 4.00 -7.55
CA ASN A 110 -9.99 3.14 -7.87
C ASN A 110 -9.10 2.77 -6.67
N TYR A 111 -9.47 3.16 -5.44
CA TYR A 111 -8.87 2.58 -4.24
C TYR A 111 -9.69 1.37 -3.79
N TYR A 112 -8.97 0.29 -3.49
CA TYR A 112 -9.50 -0.95 -2.96
C TYR A 112 -8.68 -1.37 -1.76
N PHE A 113 -9.28 -2.16 -0.88
CA PHE A 113 -8.65 -2.64 0.33
C PHE A 113 -8.59 -4.16 0.33
N VAL A 114 -7.46 -4.70 0.77
CA VAL A 114 -7.41 -6.09 1.23
C VAL A 114 -8.27 -6.16 2.50
N PRO A 115 -9.12 -7.20 2.68
CA PRO A 115 -9.94 -7.33 3.88
C PRO A 115 -9.10 -7.18 5.15
N LEU A 116 -9.63 -6.44 6.13
CA LEU A 116 -8.90 -6.03 7.32
C LEU A 116 -9.77 -6.13 8.58
N GLY A 117 -9.10 -6.43 9.68
CA GLY A 117 -9.70 -6.60 11.00
C GLY A 117 -8.75 -6.20 12.12
N GLN A 118 -9.23 -6.20 13.36
CA GLN A 118 -8.37 -5.99 14.52
C GLN A 118 -7.49 -7.23 14.74
N ASP A 119 -6.18 -7.04 14.88
CA ASP A 119 -5.23 -8.15 15.02
C ASP A 119 -4.96 -8.55 16.48
N ASP A 120 -5.08 -7.63 17.43
CA ASP A 120 -5.05 -7.90 18.87
C ASP A 120 -5.88 -6.84 19.61
N PRO A 121 -7.22 -7.01 19.71
CA PRO A 121 -8.11 -6.00 20.30
C PRO A 121 -7.79 -5.68 21.76
N LEU A 122 -7.22 -6.62 22.52
CA LEU A 122 -6.91 -6.43 23.94
C LEU A 122 -5.65 -5.61 24.14
N LYS A 123 -4.56 -5.90 23.41
CA LYS A 123 -3.28 -5.20 23.57
C LYS A 123 -3.15 -3.98 22.66
N LYS A 124 -3.83 -3.99 21.52
CA LYS A 124 -3.76 -2.95 20.48
C LYS A 124 -5.18 -2.59 20.01
N PRO A 125 -6.02 -1.99 20.89
CA PRO A 125 -7.44 -1.76 20.61
C PRO A 125 -7.68 -0.89 19.37
N CYS A 126 -6.72 -0.03 19.00
CA CYS A 126 -6.86 0.82 17.82
C CYS A 126 -6.23 0.24 16.53
N SER A 127 -5.68 -0.97 16.59
CA SER A 127 -4.95 -1.56 15.47
C SER A 127 -5.88 -2.25 14.48
N LEU A 128 -5.64 -2.03 13.18
CA LEU A 128 -6.20 -2.84 12.11
C LEU A 128 -5.08 -3.31 11.20
N VAL A 129 -5.17 -4.58 10.80
CA VAL A 129 -4.24 -5.20 9.87
C VAL A 129 -5.05 -5.94 8.81
N ALA A 130 -4.62 -5.79 7.56
CA ALA A 130 -5.14 -6.55 6.44
C ALA A 130 -4.73 -8.01 6.55
N ASP A 131 -5.63 -8.92 6.17
CA ASP A 131 -5.26 -10.32 5.93
C ASP A 131 -4.44 -10.42 4.64
N PHE A 132 -3.11 -10.42 4.79
CA PHE A 132 -2.17 -10.50 3.67
C PHE A 132 -2.36 -11.76 2.80
N SER A 133 -2.97 -12.83 3.33
CA SER A 133 -3.26 -14.04 2.55
C SER A 133 -4.31 -13.79 1.45
N LEU A 134 -5.14 -12.74 1.61
CA LEU A 134 -6.19 -12.36 0.67
C LEU A 134 -5.73 -11.35 -0.40
N ILE A 135 -4.45 -10.98 -0.45
CA ILE A 135 -3.91 -10.08 -1.48
C ILE A 135 -4.22 -10.59 -2.90
N PRO A 136 -3.99 -11.86 -3.27
CA PRO A 136 -4.26 -12.34 -4.62
C PRO A 136 -5.74 -12.21 -5.03
N GLN A 137 -6.66 -12.56 -4.13
CA GLN A 137 -8.11 -12.48 -4.33
C GLN A 137 -8.56 -11.02 -4.43
N ALA A 138 -8.05 -10.16 -3.55
CA ALA A 138 -8.37 -8.74 -3.54
C ALA A 138 -7.81 -8.02 -4.78
N ALA A 139 -6.65 -8.44 -5.28
CA ALA A 139 -6.09 -7.94 -6.53
C ALA A 139 -6.95 -8.35 -7.74
N GLY A 140 -7.42 -9.60 -7.78
CA GLY A 140 -8.36 -10.06 -8.81
C GLY A 140 -9.65 -9.23 -8.83
N ALA A 141 -10.27 -9.02 -7.67
CA ALA A 141 -11.46 -8.19 -7.55
C ALA A 141 -11.20 -6.73 -7.97
N ALA A 142 -10.08 -6.15 -7.53
CA ALA A 142 -9.71 -4.78 -7.86
C ALA A 142 -9.48 -4.58 -9.36
N LEU A 143 -8.91 -5.57 -10.07
CA LEU A 143 -8.77 -5.55 -11.53
C LEU A 143 -10.14 -5.56 -12.25
N GLU A 144 -11.17 -6.15 -11.64
CA GLU A 144 -12.57 -6.05 -12.10
C GLU A 144 -13.28 -4.77 -11.61
N ASN A 145 -12.55 -3.85 -10.99
CA ASN A 145 -13.06 -2.64 -10.35
C ASN A 145 -14.04 -2.91 -9.18
N LYS A 146 -13.92 -4.06 -8.53
CA LYS A 146 -14.76 -4.46 -7.39
C LYS A 146 -13.94 -4.48 -6.10
N GLN A 147 -14.55 -4.02 -5.01
CA GLN A 147 -14.03 -4.26 -3.66
C GLN A 147 -14.32 -5.71 -3.27
N LEU A 148 -13.29 -6.47 -2.90
CA LEU A 148 -13.47 -7.80 -2.32
C LEU A 148 -14.31 -7.70 -1.04
N GLN A 149 -15.29 -8.60 -0.90
CA GLN A 149 -16.17 -8.68 0.26
C GLN A 149 -16.06 -10.04 0.96
N PRO A 150 -16.24 -10.11 2.29
CA PRO A 150 -16.37 -8.98 3.21
C PRO A 150 -15.04 -8.20 3.33
N VAL A 151 -15.11 -6.87 3.34
CA VAL A 151 -13.91 -6.02 3.50
C VAL A 151 -13.51 -5.82 4.97
N LEU A 152 -14.48 -5.89 5.90
CA LEU A 152 -14.23 -5.88 7.35
C LEU A 152 -14.37 -7.32 7.86
N ILE A 153 -13.33 -7.83 8.52
CA ILE A 153 -13.24 -9.21 9.04
C ILE A 153 -12.86 -9.24 10.52
#